data_AF-A0AAD5LVQ8-F1
#
_entry.id   AF-A0AAD5LVQ8-F1
#
_cell.length_a   1.000
_cell.length_b   1.000
_cell.length_c   1.000
_cell.angle_alpha   90.00
_cell.angle_beta   90.00
_cell.angle_gamma   90.00
#
_symmetry.space_group_name_H-M   'P 1'
#
loop_
_entity.id
_entity.type
_entity.pdbx_description
1 polymer ?
#
loop_
_entity_poly.entity_id
_entity_poly.type
_entity_poly.pdbx_seq_one_letter_code
_entity_poly.pdbx_strand_id
1 'polypeptide(L)'
;MAKRSLPKTIAHLKSIGGVQMEFLNKVGDNSKANGFPLVFGKLQTMIAQDYSVGIAFYLKCLGFNRSEADHIWRPFDIRKNEGTDFNKSFETSCSEPHLEMMDYLEKFMNAYVGTPKIAQLWPTILAHDYLMTLYHADEHFLKFFKKIRHS
;
A
#
# COMPACT_ATOMS: atom_id res chain seq x y z
N MET A 1 16.34 -2.78 -0.76
CA MET A 1 15.68 -3.81 0.07
C MET A 1 14.63 -4.59 -0.73
N ALA A 2 13.61 -3.94 -1.32
CA ALA A 2 12.61 -4.61 -2.17
C ALA A 2 13.20 -5.52 -3.28
N LYS A 3 14.27 -5.10 -3.98
CA LYS A 3 14.95 -5.93 -5.00
C LYS A 3 15.46 -7.28 -4.47
N ARG A 4 15.78 -7.36 -3.17
CA ARG A 4 16.25 -8.60 -2.51
C ARG A 4 15.10 -9.36 -1.85
N SER A 5 14.08 -8.65 -1.36
CA SER A 5 12.99 -9.24 -0.57
C SER A 5 11.77 -9.65 -1.38
N LEU A 6 11.53 -9.01 -2.54
CA LEU A 6 10.41 -9.30 -3.45
C LEU A 6 10.89 -9.72 -4.86
N PRO A 7 11.87 -10.64 -5.00
CA PRO A 7 12.48 -10.94 -6.29
C PRO A 7 11.46 -11.51 -7.30
N LYS A 8 10.51 -12.36 -6.86
CA LYS A 8 9.54 -12.99 -7.76
C LYS A 8 8.50 -12.00 -8.23
N THR A 9 7.96 -11.19 -7.31
CA THR A 9 7.01 -10.12 -7.62
C THR A 9 7.62 -9.12 -8.58
N ILE A 10 8.85 -8.65 -8.33
CA ILE A 10 9.52 -7.69 -9.21
C ILE A 10 9.75 -8.27 -10.61
N ALA A 11 10.19 -9.53 -10.70
CA ALA A 11 10.37 -10.19 -11.99
C ALA A 11 9.05 -10.26 -12.77
N HIS A 12 7.95 -10.62 -12.09
CA HIS A 12 6.64 -10.66 -12.70
C HIS A 12 6.17 -9.27 -13.16
N LEU A 13 6.24 -8.24 -12.30
CA LEU A 13 5.85 -6.88 -12.66
C LEU A 13 6.65 -6.36 -13.87
N LYS A 14 7.96 -6.60 -13.91
CA LYS A 14 8.79 -6.23 -15.07
C LYS A 14 8.35 -6.95 -16.35
N SER A 15 7.97 -8.23 -16.26
CA SER A 15 7.48 -8.99 -17.42
C SER A 15 6.19 -8.43 -18.02
N ILE A 16 5.41 -7.66 -17.25
CA ILE A 16 4.17 -7.00 -17.71
C ILE A 16 4.33 -5.50 -17.95
N GLY A 17 5.58 -5.01 -18.07
CA GLY A 17 5.87 -3.59 -18.35
C GLY A 17 5.95 -2.69 -17.12
N GLY A 18 5.95 -3.26 -15.91
CA GLY A 18 6.13 -2.52 -14.66
C GLY A 18 7.51 -1.85 -14.60
N VAL A 19 7.51 -0.56 -14.27
CA VAL A 19 8.73 0.24 -14.11
C VAL A 19 9.13 0.26 -12.64
N GLN A 20 10.30 -0.30 -12.34
CA GLN A 20 10.91 -0.16 -11.02
C GLN A 20 11.71 1.14 -10.99
N MET A 21 11.30 2.09 -10.17
CA MET A 21 12.10 3.29 -9.96
C MET A 21 13.20 2.98 -8.92
N GLU A 22 14.45 2.88 -9.39
CA GLU A 22 15.59 2.60 -8.51
C GLU A 22 16.01 3.86 -7.72
N PHE A 23 16.70 3.66 -6.58
CA PHE A 23 17.24 4.72 -5.71
C PHE A 23 16.24 5.64 -5.01
N LEU A 24 14.94 5.45 -5.23
CA LEU A 24 13.85 6.16 -4.55
C LEU A 24 13.60 5.73 -3.10
N ASN A 25 14.46 4.91 -2.48
CA ASN A 25 14.27 4.59 -1.06
C ASN A 25 15.57 4.16 -0.35
N LYS A 26 15.92 4.82 0.76
CA LYS A 26 16.60 4.14 1.88
C LYS A 26 15.50 3.42 2.64
N VAL A 27 15.53 2.09 2.65
CA VAL A 27 14.60 1.31 3.48
C VAL A 27 15.29 1.02 4.81
N GLY A 28 14.64 1.40 5.91
CA GLY A 28 15.11 1.32 7.29
C GLY A 28 14.15 2.03 8.24
N ASP A 29 14.39 1.93 9.55
CA ASP A 29 13.62 2.64 10.58
C ASP A 29 13.56 4.16 10.27
N ASN A 30 12.36 4.76 10.35
CA ASN A 30 12.07 6.16 9.94
C ASN A 30 12.22 6.48 8.43
N SER A 31 12.01 5.50 7.54
CA SER A 31 11.98 5.76 6.09
C SER A 31 10.84 6.72 5.72
N LYS A 32 11.20 7.87 5.14
CA LYS A 32 10.23 8.86 4.64
C LYS A 32 9.78 8.52 3.22
N ALA A 33 8.57 8.93 2.86
CA ALA A 33 8.12 8.91 1.47
C ALA A 33 9.05 9.78 0.62
N ASN A 34 9.66 9.16 -0.39
CA ASN A 34 10.63 9.82 -1.27
C ASN A 34 10.10 10.02 -2.71
N GLY A 35 8.88 9.53 -2.99
CA GLY A 35 8.23 9.68 -4.30
C GLY A 35 6.83 10.25 -4.15
N PHE A 36 6.54 11.28 -4.94
CA PHE A 36 5.20 11.88 -5.04
C PHE A 36 4.71 11.68 -6.48
N PRO A 37 3.73 10.78 -6.72
CA PRO A 37 3.14 10.67 -8.06
C PRO A 37 2.30 11.91 -8.34
N LEU A 38 2.61 12.62 -9.42
CA LEU A 38 1.78 13.70 -9.95
C LEU A 38 0.96 13.16 -11.11
N VAL A 39 -0.34 13.37 -11.05
CA VAL A 39 -1.29 12.81 -12.01
C VAL A 39 -2.22 13.89 -12.50
N PHE A 40 -2.31 14.05 -13.81
CA PHE A 40 -3.13 15.08 -14.45
C PHE A 40 -4.24 14.39 -15.26
N GLY A 41 -5.49 14.75 -15.00
CA GLY A 41 -6.66 14.18 -15.68
C GLY A 41 -7.81 13.82 -14.72
N LYS A 42 -8.96 13.42 -15.27
CA LYS A 42 -10.10 12.93 -14.49
C LYS A 42 -10.00 11.41 -14.35
N LEU A 43 -9.68 10.95 -13.15
CA LEU A 43 -9.39 9.56 -12.81
C LEU A 43 -10.06 9.24 -11.48
N GLN A 44 -10.28 7.96 -11.19
CA GLN A 44 -10.52 7.55 -9.81
C GLN A 44 -9.18 7.36 -9.11
N THR A 45 -9.03 7.93 -7.92
CA THR A 45 -7.78 7.93 -7.17
C THR A 45 -7.93 7.15 -5.87
N MET A 46 -6.90 6.37 -5.54
CA MET A 46 -6.83 5.67 -4.27
C MET A 46 -5.49 5.92 -3.58
N ILE A 47 -5.52 6.15 -2.28
CA ILE A 47 -4.34 6.02 -1.42
C ILE A 47 -4.60 5.03 -0.28
N ALA A 48 -3.63 4.13 -0.07
CA ALA A 48 -3.64 3.21 1.04
C ALA A 48 -2.31 3.20 1.79
N GLN A 49 -2.37 3.45 3.11
CA GLN A 49 -1.24 3.43 4.02
C GLN A 49 -1.69 2.91 5.39
N ASP A 50 -0.95 1.97 5.96
CA ASP A 50 -1.27 1.24 7.21
C ASP A 50 -0.61 1.87 8.46
N TYR A 51 -0.34 3.17 8.41
CA TYR A 51 0.13 3.94 9.56
C TYR A 51 -0.79 5.15 9.75
N SER A 52 -1.52 5.17 10.86
CA SER A 52 -2.65 6.07 11.12
C SER A 52 -2.35 7.57 11.02
N VAL A 53 -1.10 7.93 11.32
CA VAL A 53 -0.59 9.30 11.13
C VAL A 53 -0.54 9.63 9.64
N GLY A 54 -0.11 8.70 8.80
CA GLY A 54 0.01 8.87 7.37
C GLY A 54 1.10 9.86 6.96
N ILE A 55 1.55 9.77 5.71
CA ILE A 55 2.64 10.60 5.19
C ILE A 55 2.28 12.09 5.22
N ALA A 56 1.06 12.43 4.80
CA ALA A 56 0.62 13.82 4.65
C ALA A 56 0.33 14.52 5.99
N PHE A 57 0.08 13.77 7.07
CA PHE A 57 -0.24 14.34 8.39
C PHE A 57 0.85 14.05 9.43
N TYR A 58 2.01 13.56 8.99
CA TYR A 58 3.16 13.32 9.86
C TYR A 58 3.67 14.63 10.48
N LEU A 59 4.16 14.53 11.71
CA LEU A 59 4.55 15.62 12.63
C LEU A 59 4.81 17.00 11.96
N LYS A 60 3.98 18.00 12.29
CA LYS A 60 3.99 19.39 11.77
C LYS A 60 3.52 19.59 10.32
N CYS A 61 3.11 18.55 9.61
CA CYS A 61 2.43 18.71 8.32
C CYS A 61 0.97 19.12 8.52
N LEU A 62 0.50 20.08 7.72
CA LEU A 62 -0.89 20.54 7.73
C LEU A 62 -1.83 19.60 6.95
N GLY A 63 -1.29 18.62 6.24
CA GLY A 63 -2.04 17.79 5.31
C GLY A 63 -2.47 18.53 4.06
N PHE A 64 -3.57 18.07 3.47
CA PHE A 64 -4.14 18.63 2.26
C PHE A 64 -5.39 19.46 2.58
N ASN A 65 -5.58 20.56 1.85
CA ASN A 65 -6.79 21.38 1.95
C ASN A 65 -8.04 20.68 1.35
N ARG A 66 -7.82 19.62 0.56
CA ARG A 66 -8.85 18.74 -0.03
C ARG A 66 -8.52 17.30 0.32
N SER A 67 -9.45 16.39 0.06
CA SER A 67 -9.19 14.95 0.17
C SER A 67 -7.94 14.55 -0.61
N GLU A 68 -7.09 13.70 -0.02
CA GLU A 68 -5.84 13.19 -0.63
C GLU A 68 -6.11 12.34 -1.88
N ALA A 69 -7.23 11.62 -1.89
CA ALA A 69 -7.73 10.81 -2.98
C ALA A 69 -9.27 10.65 -2.86
N ASP A 70 -9.90 10.09 -3.88
CA ASP A 70 -11.33 9.71 -3.86
C ASP A 70 -11.57 8.54 -2.88
N HIS A 71 -10.60 7.63 -2.81
CA HIS A 71 -10.60 6.46 -1.93
C HIS A 71 -9.40 6.48 -0.99
N ILE A 72 -9.66 6.50 0.32
CA ILE A 72 -8.63 6.62 1.35
C ILE A 72 -8.77 5.48 2.36
N TRP A 73 -7.69 4.75 2.60
CA TRP A 73 -7.61 3.68 3.62
C TRP A 73 -7.57 4.19 5.06
N ARG A 74 -6.97 5.37 5.30
CA ARG A 74 -6.71 5.93 6.64
C ARG A 74 -7.88 5.85 7.63
N PRO A 75 -9.16 6.13 7.26
CA PRO A 75 -10.28 5.97 8.19
C PRO A 75 -10.43 4.55 8.75
N PHE A 76 -10.13 3.52 7.95
CA PHE A 76 -10.14 2.14 8.42
C PHE A 76 -9.04 1.90 9.47
N ASP A 77 -7.82 2.37 9.22
CA ASP A 77 -6.71 2.20 10.16
C ASP A 77 -6.94 2.97 11.48
N ILE A 78 -7.49 4.18 11.42
CA ILE A 78 -7.90 4.93 12.62
C ILE A 78 -8.95 4.13 13.40
N ARG A 79 -10.01 3.65 12.72
CA ARG A 79 -11.08 2.89 13.38
C ARG A 79 -10.58 1.58 14.00
N LYS A 80 -9.62 0.92 13.33
CA LYS A 80 -8.90 -0.25 13.85
C LYS A 80 -8.24 0.07 15.18
N ASN A 81 -7.50 1.17 15.26
CA ASN A 81 -6.74 1.54 16.45
C ASN A 81 -7.62 2.09 17.60
N GLU A 82 -8.80 2.64 17.31
CA GLU A 82 -9.74 3.13 18.33
C GLU A 82 -10.56 2.02 19.00
N GLY A 83 -10.79 0.89 18.33
CA GLY A 83 -11.62 -0.20 18.86
C GLY A 83 -10.79 -1.29 19.54
N THR A 84 -11.02 -1.56 20.82
CA THR A 84 -10.28 -2.62 21.55
C THR A 84 -10.51 -4.01 20.97
N ASP A 85 -11.76 -4.39 20.76
CA ASP A 85 -12.11 -5.73 20.22
C ASP A 85 -11.74 -5.84 18.74
N PHE A 86 -11.88 -4.74 18.00
CA PHE A 86 -11.55 -4.70 16.59
C PHE A 86 -10.03 -4.80 16.41
N ASN A 87 -9.24 -4.01 17.14
CA ASN A 87 -7.78 -4.13 17.13
C ASN A 87 -7.32 -5.53 17.54
N LYS A 88 -7.89 -6.08 18.61
CA LYS A 88 -7.55 -7.43 19.08
C LYS A 88 -7.84 -8.48 18.01
N SER A 89 -8.90 -8.32 17.22
CA SER A 89 -9.21 -9.22 16.10
C SER A 89 -8.13 -9.20 15.01
N PHE A 90 -7.42 -8.08 14.79
CA PHE A 90 -6.30 -8.05 13.84
C PHE A 90 -5.00 -8.53 14.46
N GLU A 91 -4.70 -8.14 15.70
CA GLU A 91 -3.46 -8.53 16.37
C GLU A 91 -3.43 -10.00 16.77
N THR A 92 -4.57 -10.59 17.16
CA THR A 92 -4.63 -11.96 17.71
C THR A 92 -5.06 -13.03 16.70
N SER A 93 -5.56 -12.64 15.52
CA SER A 93 -6.01 -13.61 14.50
C SER A 93 -4.96 -13.96 13.46
N CYS A 94 -3.68 -13.70 13.72
CA CYS A 94 -2.59 -13.91 12.76
C CYS A 94 -2.81 -13.19 11.42
N SER A 95 -3.57 -12.09 11.44
CA SER A 95 -3.84 -11.31 10.22
C SER A 95 -2.58 -10.53 9.83
N GLU A 96 -2.27 -10.51 8.54
CA GLU A 96 -1.11 -9.79 8.01
C GLU A 96 -1.58 -8.51 7.31
N PRO A 97 -1.32 -7.29 7.85
CA PRO A 97 -1.94 -6.02 7.42
C PRO A 97 -1.90 -5.70 5.92
N HIS A 98 -0.89 -6.20 5.19
CA HIS A 98 -0.80 -5.99 3.75
C HIS A 98 -1.85 -6.79 2.97
N LEU A 99 -2.39 -7.87 3.52
CA LEU A 99 -3.43 -8.67 2.87
C LEU A 99 -4.75 -7.89 2.78
N GLU A 100 -5.13 -7.18 3.82
CA GLU A 100 -6.34 -6.35 3.84
C GLU A 100 -6.19 -5.13 2.93
N MET A 101 -4.99 -4.54 2.89
CA MET A 101 -4.68 -3.47 1.95
C MET A 101 -4.74 -3.95 0.49
N MET A 102 -4.30 -5.19 0.22
CA MET A 102 -4.43 -5.81 -1.10
C MET A 102 -5.89 -6.09 -1.46
N ASP A 103 -6.72 -6.57 -0.53
CA ASP A 103 -8.17 -6.74 -0.75
C ASP A 103 -8.85 -5.41 -1.09
N TYR A 104 -8.46 -4.32 -0.42
CA TYR A 104 -8.94 -2.98 -0.74
C TYR A 104 -8.53 -2.51 -2.14
N LEU A 105 -7.27 -2.75 -2.52
CA LEU A 105 -6.79 -2.48 -3.87
C LEU A 105 -7.59 -3.31 -4.91
N GLU A 106 -7.82 -4.59 -4.66
CA GLU A 106 -8.60 -5.44 -5.58
C GLU A 106 -10.02 -4.88 -5.79
N LYS A 107 -10.71 -4.52 -4.71
CA LYS A 107 -12.03 -3.88 -4.77
C LYS A 107 -12.00 -2.58 -5.57
N PHE A 108 -10.98 -1.75 -5.36
CA PHE A 108 -10.81 -0.50 -6.11
C PHE A 108 -10.54 -0.74 -7.61
N MET A 109 -9.71 -1.73 -7.95
CA MET A 109 -9.41 -2.08 -9.34
C MET A 109 -10.64 -2.58 -10.09
N ASN A 110 -11.48 -3.38 -9.43
CA ASN A 110 -12.72 -3.93 -9.98
C ASN A 110 -13.89 -2.93 -9.97
N ALA A 111 -13.80 -1.86 -9.16
CA ALA A 111 -14.77 -0.77 -9.18
C ALA A 111 -14.62 0.09 -10.45
N TYR A 112 -15.61 0.93 -10.77
CA TYR A 112 -15.51 1.95 -11.84
C TYR A 112 -15.05 1.40 -13.20
N VAL A 113 -15.73 0.39 -13.74
CA VAL A 113 -15.44 -0.21 -15.06
C VAL A 113 -15.36 0.90 -16.14
N GLY A 114 -14.34 0.84 -16.99
CA GLY A 114 -14.12 1.83 -18.06
C GLY A 114 -13.53 3.17 -17.62
N THR A 115 -13.36 3.41 -16.31
CA THR A 115 -12.72 4.62 -15.79
C THR A 115 -11.25 4.36 -15.49
N PRO A 116 -10.31 5.20 -15.98
CA PRO A 116 -8.90 5.11 -15.61
C PRO A 116 -8.69 5.34 -14.11
N LYS A 117 -7.74 4.60 -13.53
CA LYS A 117 -7.48 4.58 -12.09
C LYS A 117 -6.01 4.78 -11.80
N ILE A 118 -5.74 5.37 -10.64
CA ILE A 118 -4.40 5.39 -10.07
C ILE A 118 -4.48 5.09 -8.58
N ALA A 119 -3.56 4.25 -8.11
CA ALA A 119 -3.47 3.86 -6.72
C ALA A 119 -2.04 4.05 -6.21
N GLN A 120 -1.89 4.68 -5.06
CA GLN A 120 -0.65 4.72 -4.30
C GLN A 120 -0.81 3.84 -3.05
N LEU A 121 0.08 2.86 -2.91
CA LEU A 121 0.11 1.97 -1.75
C LEU A 121 1.42 2.17 -0.99
N TRP A 122 1.31 2.24 0.34
CA TRP A 122 2.43 2.35 1.25
C TRP A 122 2.21 1.44 2.46
N PRO A 123 2.61 0.15 2.38
CA PRO A 123 2.56 -0.77 3.51
C PRO A 123 3.75 -0.51 4.45
N THR A 124 3.59 0.48 5.32
CA THR A 124 4.54 0.90 6.35
C THR A 124 4.87 -0.23 7.29
N ILE A 125 3.85 -0.92 7.84
CA ILE A 125 4.04 -1.96 8.86
C ILE A 125 4.87 -3.11 8.29
N LEU A 126 4.57 -3.53 7.05
CA LEU A 126 5.31 -4.60 6.38
C LEU A 126 6.79 -4.28 6.19
N ALA A 127 7.13 -3.00 6.02
CA ALA A 127 8.50 -2.53 5.81
C ALA A 127 9.21 -2.08 7.09
N HIS A 128 8.51 -2.05 8.24
CA HIS A 128 9.04 -1.62 9.53
C HIS A 128 9.51 -2.81 10.39
N ASP A 129 10.47 -2.53 11.27
CA ASP A 129 10.97 -3.35 12.39
C ASP A 129 11.63 -4.71 12.07
N TYR A 130 11.14 -5.49 11.10
CA TYR A 130 11.68 -6.82 10.78
C TYR A 130 11.78 -7.08 9.28
N LEU A 131 12.96 -7.55 8.83
CA LEU A 131 13.18 -7.88 7.42
C LEU A 131 12.49 -9.20 6.99
N MET A 132 12.22 -10.10 7.94
CA MET A 132 11.72 -11.44 7.64
C MET A 132 10.30 -11.42 7.05
N THR A 133 9.43 -10.53 7.55
CA THR A 133 8.05 -10.35 7.06
C THR A 133 8.03 -9.93 5.60
N LEU A 134 9.02 -9.14 5.17
CA LEU A 134 9.14 -8.66 3.80
C LEU A 134 9.46 -9.77 2.78
N TYR A 135 10.19 -10.83 3.17
CA TYR A 135 10.46 -11.96 2.30
C TYR A 135 9.24 -12.88 2.14
N HIS A 136 8.51 -13.11 3.24
CA HIS A 136 7.26 -13.88 3.24
C HIS A 136 6.22 -13.25 2.33
N ALA A 137 6.14 -11.93 2.30
CA ALA A 137 5.19 -11.20 1.46
C ALA A 137 5.40 -11.40 -0.05
N ASP A 138 6.57 -11.81 -0.54
CA ASP A 138 6.82 -11.97 -2.00
C ASP A 138 5.81 -12.92 -2.65
N GLU A 139 5.46 -14.03 -2.00
CA GLU A 139 4.46 -14.96 -2.52
C GLU A 139 3.06 -14.35 -2.55
N HIS A 140 2.72 -13.54 -1.53
CA HIS A 140 1.41 -12.90 -1.43
C HIS A 140 1.23 -11.86 -2.54
N PHE A 141 2.20 -10.98 -2.72
CA PHE A 141 2.18 -9.98 -3.81
C PHE A 141 2.22 -10.64 -5.19
N LEU A 142 3.05 -11.67 -5.39
CA LEU A 142 3.10 -12.40 -6.66
C LEU A 142 1.76 -13.02 -7.02
N LYS A 143 1.11 -13.70 -6.07
CA LYS A 143 -0.20 -14.32 -6.27
C LYS A 143 -1.25 -13.26 -6.60
N PHE A 144 -1.24 -12.14 -5.90
CA PHE A 144 -2.14 -11.02 -6.13
C PHE A 144 -2.02 -10.44 -7.56
N PHE A 145 -0.81 -10.07 -7.98
CA PHE A 145 -0.61 -9.47 -9.31
C PHE A 145 -0.85 -10.46 -10.45
N LYS A 146 -0.57 -11.76 -10.24
CA LYS A 146 -0.96 -12.81 -11.20
C LYS A 146 -2.47 -12.90 -11.34
N LYS A 147 -3.22 -12.88 -10.23
CA LYS A 147 -4.69 -12.96 -10.22
C LYS A 147 -5.32 -11.82 -11.02
N ILE A 148 -4.89 -10.59 -10.77
CA ILE A 148 -5.49 -9.41 -11.41
C ILE A 148 -5.29 -9.39 -12.93
N ARG A 149 -4.20 -9.96 -13.44
CA ARG A 149 -3.97 -10.04 -14.90
C ARG A 149 -5.01 -10.89 -15.64
N HIS A 150 -5.68 -11.80 -14.93
CA HIS A 150 -6.70 -12.69 -15.49
C HIS A 150 -8.13 -12.19 -15.27
N SER A 151 -8.30 -11.00 -14.68
CA SER A 151 -9.58 -10.35 -14.41
C SER A 151 -9.91 -9.36 -15.53
#